data_AF-A0A942IV71-F1
#
_entry.id   AF-A0A942IV71-F1
#
_cell.length_a   1.000
_cell.length_b   1.000
_cell.length_c   1.000
_cell.angle_alpha   90.00
_cell.angle_beta   90.00
_cell.angle_gamma   90.00
#
_symmetry.space_group_name_H-M   'P 1'
#
loop_
_entity.id
_entity.type
_entity.pdbx_description
1 polymer ?
#
loop_
_entity_poly.entity_id
_entity_poly.type
_entity_poly.pdbx_seq_one_letter_code
_entity_poly.pdbx_strand_id
1 'polypeptide(L)' 'MSFNLSFTGSKKGVLKAIEDAPDNGQPQVPEVKALLKSEVEQMPENSYNNGISITASGHADNQNRYMNIEIRMVKLSMEE' A
#
# COMPACT_ATOMS: atom_id res chain seq x y z
N MET A 1 16.26 8.27 1.51
CA MET A 1 15.89 7.03 0.78
C MET A 1 14.38 7.04 0.63
N SER A 2 13.86 6.79 -0.58
CA SER A 2 12.42 6.78 -0.85
C SER A 2 11.97 5.41 -1.35
N PHE A 3 10.77 4.99 -0.96
CA PHE A 3 10.09 3.84 -1.58
C PHE A 3 8.75 4.29 -2.16
N ASN A 4 8.30 3.57 -3.18
CA ASN A 4 6.97 3.73 -3.74
C ASN A 4 6.43 2.34 -4.08
N LEU A 5 5.29 1.97 -3.50
CA LEU A 5 4.58 0.71 -3.73
C LEU A 5 3.17 1.03 -4.21
N SER A 6 2.82 0.59 -5.42
CA SER A 6 1.48 0.75 -5.97
C SER A 6 0.85 -0.62 -6.24
N PHE A 7 -0.35 -0.83 -5.72
CA PHE A 7 -1.11 -2.06 -5.86
C PHE A 7 -2.50 -1.74 -6.39
N THR A 8 -2.98 -2.53 -7.34
CA THR A 8 -4.30 -2.32 -7.94
C THR A 8 -5.07 -3.63 -7.99
N GLY A 9 -6.33 -3.64 -7.54
CA GLY A 9 -7.21 -4.78 -7.70
C GLY A 9 -8.30 -4.88 -6.63
N SER A 10 -8.84 -6.09 -6.46
CA SER A 10 -9.76 -6.43 -5.37
C SER A 10 -9.02 -6.57 -4.04
N LYS A 11 -9.73 -6.58 -2.91
CA LYS A 11 -9.13 -6.69 -1.56
C LYS A 11 -8.14 -7.84 -1.45
N LYS A 12 -8.57 -9.03 -1.89
CA LYS A 12 -7.72 -10.23 -1.92
C LYS A 12 -6.52 -10.07 -2.85
N GLY A 13 -6.69 -9.43 -4.01
CA GLY A 13 -5.61 -9.18 -4.96
C GLY A 13 -4.56 -8.22 -4.40
N VAL A 14 -5.00 -7.13 -3.77
CA VAL A 14 -4.13 -6.13 -3.14
C VAL A 14 -3.39 -6.72 -1.95
N LEU A 15 -4.06 -7.45 -1.05
CA LEU A 15 -3.41 -8.15 0.07
C LEU A 15 -2.32 -9.11 -0.42
N LYS A 16 -2.63 -9.92 -1.43
CA LYS A 16 -1.68 -10.86 -2.02
C LYS A 16 -0.50 -10.13 -2.67
N ALA A 17 -0.76 -9.03 -3.38
CA ALA A 17 0.29 -8.25 -4.02
C ALA A 17 1.21 -7.56 -3.00
N ILE A 18 0.66 -7.10 -1.87
CA ILE A 18 1.45 -6.58 -0.74
C ILE A 18 2.32 -7.68 -0.14
N GLU A 19 1.80 -8.90 0.05
CA GLU A 19 2.58 -10.02 0.60
C GLU A 19 3.69 -10.48 -0.35
N ASP A 20 3.41 -10.51 -1.65
CA ASP A 20 4.35 -10.92 -2.71
C ASP A 20 5.38 -9.85 -3.07
N ALA A 21 5.18 -8.60 -2.66
CA ALA A 21 6.08 -7.49 -2.96
C ALA A 21 7.50 -7.78 -2.44
N PRO A 22 8.54 -7.71 -3.27
CA PRO A 22 9.90 -7.99 -2.83
C PRO A 22 10.36 -6.94 -1.81
N ASP A 23 11.03 -7.37 -0.74
CA ASP A 23 11.50 -6.46 0.32
C ASP A 23 12.66 -5.56 -0.14
N ASN A 24 13.15 -5.73 -1.39
CA ASN A 24 14.20 -4.93 -2.04
C ASN A 24 15.44 -4.66 -1.19
N GLY A 25 15.71 -5.51 -0.18
CA GLY A 25 16.79 -5.33 0.79
C GLY A 25 16.63 -4.11 1.70
N GLN A 26 15.45 -3.48 1.73
CA GLN A 26 15.17 -2.33 2.55
C GLN A 26 14.58 -2.79 3.89
N PRO A 27 15.21 -2.47 5.03
CA PRO A 27 14.77 -2.96 6.34
C PRO A 27 13.36 -2.47 6.73
N GLN A 28 12.86 -1.40 6.10
CA GLN A 28 11.57 -0.78 6.41
C GLN A 28 10.43 -1.27 5.51
N VAL A 29 10.72 -1.99 4.41
CA VAL A 29 9.67 -2.53 3.53
C VAL A 29 8.75 -3.54 4.24
N PRO A 30 9.25 -4.43 5.12
CA PRO A 30 8.39 -5.30 5.92
C PRO A 30 7.38 -4.54 6.81
N GLU A 31 7.81 -3.44 7.44
CA GLU A 31 6.94 -2.61 8.28
C GLU A 31 5.86 -1.91 7.43
N VAL A 32 6.25 -1.38 6.27
CA VAL A 32 5.31 -0.76 5.31
C VAL A 32 4.30 -1.77 4.79
N LYS A 33 4.74 -2.99 4.44
CA LYS A 33 3.87 -4.09 4.00
C LYS A 33 2.87 -4.46 5.10
N ALA A 34 3.31 -4.56 6.36
CA ALA A 34 2.43 -4.83 7.49
C ALA A 34 1.40 -3.72 7.72
N LEU A 35 1.82 -2.45 7.63
CA LEU A 35 0.95 -1.28 7.73
C LEU A 35 -0.12 -1.30 6.62
N LEU A 36 0.29 -1.47 5.36
CA LEU A 36 -0.60 -1.53 4.21
C LEU A 36 -1.60 -2.67 4.32
N LYS A 37 -1.15 -3.85 4.75
CA LYS A 37 -2.00 -5.00 4.98
C LYS A 37 -3.09 -4.68 6.00
N SER A 38 -2.74 -4.06 7.13
CA SER A 38 -3.69 -3.67 8.17
C SER A 38 -4.73 -2.66 7.67
N GLU A 39 -4.32 -1.63 6.92
CA GLU A 39 -5.23 -0.64 6.35
C GLU A 39 -6.23 -1.29 5.37
N VAL A 40 -5.73 -2.16 4.49
CA VAL A 40 -6.54 -2.91 3.52
C VAL A 40 -7.53 -3.85 4.21
N GLU A 41 -7.10 -4.53 5.27
CA GLU A 41 -7.95 -5.44 6.05
C GLU A 41 -9.08 -4.71 6.77
N GLN A 42 -8.79 -3.52 7.34
CA GLN A 42 -9.77 -2.68 8.03
C GLN A 42 -10.78 -2.04 7.08
N MET A 43 -10.48 -1.94 5.79
CA MET A 43 -11.41 -1.37 4.83
C MET A 43 -12.65 -2.26 4.60
N PRO A 44 -13.84 -1.64 4.49
CA PRO A 44 -15.07 -2.35 4.18
C PRO A 44 -14.97 -2.97 2.78
N GLU A 45 -15.39 -4.22 2.66
CA GLU A 45 -15.26 -5.00 1.42
C GLU A 45 -15.98 -4.33 0.23
N ASN A 46 -17.05 -3.59 0.52
CA ASN A 46 -17.82 -2.81 -0.46
C ASN A 46 -16.99 -1.70 -1.14
N SER A 47 -15.86 -1.27 -0.56
CA SER A 47 -14.94 -0.31 -1.18
C SER A 47 -14.15 -0.90 -2.35
N TYR A 48 -14.11 -2.23 -2.49
CA TYR A 48 -13.32 -2.95 -3.49
C TYR A 48 -14.13 -3.48 -4.67
N ASN A 49 -15.46 -3.25 -4.69
CA ASN A 49 -16.35 -3.80 -5.71
C ASN A 49 -15.95 -3.40 -7.15
N ASN A 50 -15.37 -2.21 -7.34
CA ASN A 50 -14.87 -1.75 -8.64
C ASN A 50 -13.33 -1.76 -8.76
N GLY A 51 -12.64 -2.37 -7.79
CA GLY A 51 -11.19 -2.31 -7.67
C GLY A 51 -10.70 -1.02 -7.00
N ILE A 52 -9.60 -1.13 -6.28
CA ILE A 52 -8.91 0.02 -5.70
C ILE A 52 -7.47 0.06 -6.17
N SER A 53 -6.93 1.27 -6.29
CA SER A 53 -5.50 1.51 -6.40
C SER A 53 -5.00 2.08 -5.08
N ILE A 54 -4.05 1.39 -4.47
CA ILE A 54 -3.33 1.84 -3.28
C ILE A 54 -1.93 2.22 -3.70
N THR A 55 -1.50 3.42 -3.35
CA THR A 55 -0.12 3.87 -3.49
C THR A 55 0.41 4.23 -2.12
N ALA A 56 1.51 3.60 -1.72
CA ALA A 56 2.23 3.88 -0.50
C ALA A 56 3.61 4.41 -0.85
N SER A 57 3.87 5.64 -0.46
CA SER A 57 5.15 6.30 -0.67
C SER A 57 5.72 6.71 0.67
N GLY A 58 6.99 6.42 0.89
CA GLY A 58 7.70 6.86 2.08
C GLY A 58 8.94 7.64 1.69
N HIS A 59 9.13 8.78 2.33
CA HIS A 59 10.39 9.53 2.25
C HIS A 59 11.04 9.56 3.62
N ALA A 60 12.24 8.98 3.72
CA ALA A 60 13.05 9.13 4.92
C ALA A 60 13.58 10.57 4.94
N ASP A 61 13.10 11.37 5.90
CA ASP A 61 13.64 12.70 6.12
C ASP A 61 15.09 12.59 6.61
N ASN A 62 15.95 13.47 6.14
CA ASN A 62 17.38 13.38 6.42
C ASN A 62 17.72 13.66 7.91
N GLN A 63 16.76 14.13 8.71
CA GLN A 63 16.95 14.47 10.12
C GLN A 63 16.14 13.61 11.11
N ASN A 64 15.04 12.98 10.66
CA ASN A 64 14.21 12.14 11.52
C ASN A 64 14.30 10.69 11.05
N ARG A 65 14.65 9.78 11.98
CA ARG A 65 14.58 8.32 11.76
C ARG A 65 13.15 7.82 11.44
N TYR A 66 12.17 8.71 11.51
CA TYR A 66 10.77 8.43 11.20
C TYR A 66 10.50 8.67 9.71
N MET A 67 10.16 7.60 9.02
CA MET A 67 9.71 7.65 7.64
C MET A 67 8.25 8.11 7.61
N ASN A 68 7.96 9.23 6.95
CA ASN A 68 6.57 9.61 6.71
C ASN A 68 6.03 8.71 5.60
N ILE A 69 5.11 7.81 5.95
CA ILE A 69 4.43 6.90 5.02
C ILE A 69 3.11 7.55 4.64
N GLU A 70 2.97 7.90 3.37
CA GLU A 70 1.73 8.41 2.80
C GLU A 70 1.03 7.27 2.05
N ILE A 71 -0.20 6.95 2.45
CA ILE A 71 -1.04 5.97 1.77
C ILE A 71 -2.17 6.71 1.06
N ARG A 72 -2.22 6.61 -0.27
CA ARG A 72 -3.36 7.06 -1.08
C ARG A 72 -4.14 5.87 -1.59
N MET A 73 -5.45 5.95 -1.46
CA MET A 73 -6.38 4.93 -1.95
C MET A 73 -7.38 5.59 -2.88
N VAL A 74 -7.45 5.09 -4.10
CA VAL A 74 -8.33 5.59 -5.17
C VAL A 74 -9.25 4.46 -5.57
N LYS A 75 -10.55 4.70 -5.51
CA LYS A 75 -11.53 3.78 -6.10
C LYS A 75 -11.39 3.87 -7.61
N LEU A 76 -11.16 2.73 -8.25
CA LEU A 76 -11.21 2.67 -9.70
C LEU A 76 -12.68 2.61 -10.05
N SER A 77 -13.21 3.67 -10.63
CA SER A 77 -14.53 3.60 -11.23
C SER A 77 -14.38 2.82 -12.53
N MET A 78 -15.05 1.68 -12.64
CA MET A 78 -15.26 1.05 -13.93
C MET A 78 -16.36 1.88 -14.60
N GLU A 79 -15.97 2.80 -15.50
CA GLU A 79 -16.94 3.37 -16.43
C GLU A 79 -17.50 2.22 -17.26
N GLU A 80 -18.82 2.04 -17.18
CA GLU A 80 -19.63 0.99 -17.80
C GLU A 80 -19.75 1.20 -19.31
#